data_AF-A0A1D8AX26-F1
#
_entry.id   AF-A0A1D8AX26-F1
#
_cell.length_a   1.000
_cell.length_b   1.000
_cell.length_c   1.000
_cell.angle_alpha   90.00
_cell.angle_beta   90.00
_cell.angle_gamma   90.00
#
_symmetry.space_group_name_H-M   'P 1'
#
loop_
_entity.id
_entity.type
_entity.pdbx_description
1 polymer ?
#
loop_
_entity_poly.entity_id
_entity_poly.type
_entity_poly.pdbx_seq_one_letter_code
_entity_poly.pdbx_strand_id
1 'polypeptide(L)'
;MFWWALLYWNARKTWFRLKGPTRDSCPCQVFSDSGHALDSRCNAVTHWRQPARFRRVCPLLTETKEGWRCGVDAERVRPFWGRAALYGGAAFLSLYLAATLAVFAFLRTASYDTSYLTVVWPPLWSELRGSQEKLYATRAQQALAKGDYAEAILALQLVCEINPQNYPAALTLATLSQIAGQPYVAEHIYARLMHEVPEQRPATAQIWIRALLARGDYPQIKPLATAMLSEDSGRREAWLHTLLFSARQTRDQSALETLLNHHTDLPEWCLELARIELLLLQRHPDQALPLLTRVHGRPGSPYLPYYQAETLMDLGRFEAASDLINAYGSRLPLEEAAFLRLRLFEAQKWTSLMGPEYDNLLSYPMTPRLAAQFCAWFIRSPDAAAFTRYAERFQRHGPPLSSDTLPLYHATYLAAIACKDTARAEELAGTITRFTAANAKAVRAVGDLLLQGAGQQQLSQLLPLVPLPVEVIYVVLDRPTAPARKP
;
A
#
# COMPACT_ATOMS: atom_id res chain seq x y z
N MET A 1 -15.30 -26.59 46.54
CA MET A 1 -15.80 -26.39 47.93
C MET A 1 -14.84 -25.67 48.86
N PHE A 2 -13.53 -25.93 48.84
CA PHE A 2 -12.53 -25.31 49.77
C PHE A 2 -12.61 -23.77 49.83
N TRP A 3 -12.57 -23.07 48.69
CA TRP A 3 -12.61 -21.60 48.64
C TRP A 3 -13.94 -21.01 49.13
N TRP A 4 -15.05 -21.69 48.85
CA TRP A 4 -16.37 -21.29 49.34
C TRP A 4 -16.46 -21.39 50.86
N ALA A 5 -15.95 -22.48 51.44
CA ALA A 5 -15.90 -22.64 52.90
C ALA A 5 -15.03 -21.56 53.57
N LEU A 6 -13.91 -21.17 52.94
CA LEU A 6 -13.06 -20.09 53.42
C LEU A 6 -13.78 -18.74 53.43
N LEU A 7 -14.42 -18.37 52.32
CA LEU A 7 -15.16 -17.11 52.22
C LEU A 7 -16.34 -17.08 53.18
N TYR A 8 -17.14 -18.15 53.22
CA TYR A 8 -18.31 -18.27 54.07
C TYR A 8 -17.96 -18.15 55.57
N TRP A 9 -16.96 -18.90 56.04
CA TRP A 9 -16.59 -18.88 57.45
C TRP A 9 -15.89 -17.58 57.86
N ASN A 10 -15.09 -16.97 56.98
CA ASN A 10 -14.51 -15.66 57.26
C ASN A 10 -15.58 -14.56 57.31
N ALA A 11 -16.51 -14.53 56.35
CA ALA A 11 -17.60 -13.56 56.33
C ALA A 11 -18.47 -13.67 57.60
N ARG A 12 -18.85 -14.88 58.00
CA ARG A 12 -19.60 -15.10 59.25
C ARG A 12 -18.83 -14.69 60.50
N LYS A 13 -17.52 -14.97 60.58
CA LYS A 13 -16.67 -14.53 61.70
C LYS A 13 -16.48 -13.01 61.74
N THR A 14 -16.36 -12.35 60.59
CA THR A 14 -16.34 -10.88 60.50
C THR A 14 -17.65 -10.31 61.00
N TRP A 15 -18.79 -10.85 60.56
CA TRP A 15 -20.10 -10.42 61.00
C TRP A 15 -20.32 -10.62 62.51
N PHE A 16 -19.89 -11.76 63.06
CA PHE A 16 -19.89 -12.01 64.50
C PHE A 16 -19.06 -10.98 65.29
N ARG A 17 -17.89 -10.59 64.77
CA ARG A 17 -17.08 -9.54 65.39
C ARG A 17 -17.72 -8.16 65.33
N LEU A 18 -18.45 -7.86 64.26
CA LEU A 18 -19.18 -6.59 64.11
C LEU A 18 -20.41 -6.50 65.02
N LYS A 19 -21.10 -7.62 65.28
CA LYS A 19 -22.31 -7.67 66.13
C LYS A 19 -22.04 -7.69 67.64
N GLY A 20 -20.78 -7.73 68.06
CA GLY A 20 -20.40 -7.93 69.46
C GLY A 20 -20.28 -9.42 69.78
N PRO A 21 -19.08 -9.90 70.18
CA PRO A 21 -18.87 -11.33 70.40
C PRO A 21 -19.62 -11.81 71.65
N THR A 22 -20.58 -12.71 71.48
CA THR A 22 -21.23 -13.41 72.61
C THR A 22 -21.00 -14.91 72.50
N ARG A 23 -20.97 -15.60 73.65
CA ARG A 23 -20.77 -17.04 73.74
C ARG A 23 -21.73 -17.83 72.83
N ASP A 24 -23.01 -17.47 72.84
CA ASP A 24 -24.07 -18.23 72.16
C ASP A 24 -24.15 -17.95 70.65
N SER A 25 -23.38 -16.98 70.12
CA SER A 25 -23.49 -16.59 68.70
C SER A 25 -22.25 -16.92 67.88
N CYS A 26 -21.27 -17.66 68.42
CA CYS A 26 -20.05 -17.98 67.70
C CYS A 26 -20.35 -18.86 66.47
N PRO A 27 -20.12 -18.38 65.24
CA PRO A 27 -20.61 -19.05 64.04
C PRO A 27 -19.90 -20.37 63.75
N CYS A 28 -18.68 -20.56 64.26
CA CYS A 28 -17.84 -21.73 63.94
C CYS A 28 -17.72 -22.75 65.08
N GLN A 29 -18.28 -22.48 66.26
CA GLN A 29 -18.37 -23.44 67.37
C GLN A 29 -19.76 -24.10 67.36
N VAL A 30 -19.90 -25.29 67.93
CA VAL A 30 -21.21 -25.94 68.07
C VAL A 30 -21.98 -25.26 69.21
N PHE A 31 -23.22 -24.86 68.95
CA PHE A 31 -24.05 -24.06 69.88
C PHE A 31 -24.32 -24.75 71.23
N SER A 32 -24.34 -26.09 71.26
CA SER A 32 -24.55 -26.88 72.47
C SER A 32 -23.33 -26.98 73.40
N ASP A 33 -22.17 -26.49 72.98
CA ASP A 33 -20.92 -26.64 73.74
C ASP A 33 -20.66 -25.45 74.69
N SER A 34 -19.70 -25.60 75.59
CA SER A 34 -19.42 -24.64 76.66
C SER A 34 -18.87 -23.29 76.19
N GLY A 35 -18.53 -23.13 74.91
CA GLY A 35 -17.88 -21.92 74.37
C GLY A 35 -16.44 -21.69 74.86
N HIS A 36 -15.94 -22.54 75.77
CA HIS A 36 -14.59 -22.46 76.32
C HIS A 36 -13.55 -23.12 75.40
N ALA A 37 -12.31 -22.62 75.49
CA ALA A 37 -11.15 -23.18 74.82
C ALA A 37 -10.99 -24.67 75.14
N LEU A 38 -10.64 -25.46 74.12
CA LEU A 38 -10.44 -26.92 74.12
C LEU A 38 -11.69 -27.78 74.37
N ASP A 39 -12.78 -27.22 74.90
CA ASP A 39 -14.03 -27.94 75.13
C ASP A 39 -14.96 -27.90 73.90
N SER A 40 -14.98 -26.78 73.17
CA SER A 40 -15.95 -26.57 72.10
C SER A 40 -15.51 -27.17 70.76
N ARG A 41 -16.37 -27.98 70.13
CA ARG A 41 -16.19 -28.52 68.78
C ARG A 41 -16.23 -27.41 67.75
N CYS A 42 -15.38 -27.54 66.72
CA CYS A 42 -15.39 -26.63 65.60
C CYS A 42 -16.32 -27.14 64.50
N ASN A 43 -17.49 -26.53 64.33
CA ASN A 43 -18.45 -26.89 63.28
C ASN A 43 -17.86 -26.65 61.88
N ALA A 44 -16.96 -25.67 61.71
CA ALA A 44 -16.35 -25.38 60.40
C ALA A 44 -15.53 -26.54 59.83
N VAL A 45 -15.06 -27.45 60.67
CA VAL A 45 -14.25 -28.63 60.29
C VAL A 45 -15.10 -29.76 59.71
N THR A 46 -16.40 -29.83 60.01
CA THR A 46 -17.28 -30.93 59.56
C THR A 46 -17.41 -30.98 58.03
N HIS A 47 -17.25 -29.84 57.36
CA HIS A 47 -17.26 -29.74 55.90
C HIS A 47 -15.93 -30.13 55.22
N TRP A 48 -14.95 -30.61 55.97
CA TRP A 48 -13.60 -30.92 55.46
C TRP A 48 -13.31 -32.42 55.54
N ARG A 49 -12.95 -33.01 54.39
CA ARG A 49 -12.55 -34.43 54.31
C ARG A 49 -11.32 -34.76 55.16
N GLN A 50 -10.43 -33.79 55.39
CA GLN A 50 -9.26 -33.92 56.26
C GLN A 50 -9.18 -32.71 57.21
N PRO A 51 -9.71 -32.85 58.45
CA PRO A 51 -9.70 -31.80 59.47
C PRO A 51 -8.34 -31.15 59.71
N ALA A 52 -7.27 -31.94 59.70
CA ALA A 52 -5.89 -31.45 59.87
C ALA A 52 -5.49 -30.39 58.83
N ARG A 53 -6.04 -30.43 57.61
CA ARG A 53 -5.78 -29.40 56.59
C ARG A 53 -6.43 -28.06 56.93
N PHE A 54 -7.57 -28.06 57.65
CA PHE A 54 -8.22 -26.84 58.10
C PHE A 54 -7.37 -26.07 59.12
N ARG A 55 -6.49 -26.75 59.86
CA ARG A 55 -5.55 -26.11 60.80
C ARG A 55 -4.58 -25.13 60.12
N ARG A 56 -4.25 -25.36 58.83
CA ARG A 56 -3.43 -24.42 58.04
C ARG A 56 -4.12 -23.06 57.87
N VAL A 57 -5.44 -23.09 57.80
CA VAL A 57 -6.32 -21.95 57.62
C VAL A 57 -6.68 -21.32 58.97
N CYS A 58 -7.13 -22.13 59.93
CA CYS A 58 -7.50 -21.72 61.28
C CYS A 58 -6.51 -22.33 62.30
N PRO A 59 -5.46 -21.60 62.72
CA PRO A 59 -4.44 -22.12 63.64
C PRO A 59 -5.01 -22.47 65.02
N LEU A 60 -6.17 -21.89 65.34
CA LEU A 60 -6.90 -22.08 66.58
C LEU A 60 -7.54 -23.47 66.68
N LEU A 61 -7.41 -24.33 65.67
CA LEU A 61 -7.89 -25.70 65.75
C LEU A 61 -6.84 -26.60 66.41
N THR A 62 -7.22 -27.24 67.51
CA THR A 62 -6.35 -28.14 68.29
C THR A 62 -6.94 -29.56 68.27
N GLU A 63 -6.08 -30.55 68.10
CA GLU A 63 -6.45 -31.96 68.20
C GLU A 63 -6.39 -32.38 69.67
N THR A 64 -7.52 -32.85 70.22
CA THR A 64 -7.61 -33.40 71.58
C THR A 64 -7.97 -34.89 71.49
N LYS A 65 -7.89 -35.62 72.62
CA LYS A 65 -8.31 -37.02 72.69
C LYS A 65 -9.77 -37.23 72.26
N GLU A 66 -10.59 -36.18 72.34
CA GLU A 66 -12.01 -36.18 71.98
C GLU A 66 -12.30 -35.60 70.59
N GLY A 67 -11.27 -35.41 69.75
CA GLY A 67 -11.38 -34.88 68.40
C GLY A 67 -10.95 -33.42 68.25
N TRP A 68 -11.37 -32.77 67.16
CA TRP A 68 -10.92 -31.42 66.81
C TRP A 68 -11.75 -30.33 67.52
N ARG A 69 -11.08 -29.56 68.39
CA ARG A 69 -11.69 -28.52 69.24
C ARG A 69 -11.09 -27.15 68.96
N CYS A 70 -11.83 -26.09 69.32
CA CYS A 70 -11.35 -24.71 69.23
C CYS A 70 -10.43 -24.40 70.42
N GLY A 71 -9.17 -24.04 70.18
CA GLY A 71 -8.18 -23.72 71.21
C GLY A 71 -8.33 -22.34 71.85
N VAL A 72 -9.40 -21.60 71.56
CA VAL A 72 -9.72 -20.32 72.20
C VAL A 72 -11.21 -20.23 72.52
N ASP A 73 -11.53 -19.41 73.52
CA ASP A 73 -12.91 -19.08 73.88
C ASP A 73 -13.64 -18.39 72.73
N ALA A 74 -14.97 -18.52 72.70
CA ALA A 74 -15.87 -17.96 71.69
C ALA A 74 -15.57 -16.46 71.39
N GLU A 75 -15.28 -15.68 72.43
CA GLU A 75 -15.04 -14.23 72.35
C GLU A 75 -13.73 -13.85 71.63
N ARG A 76 -12.76 -14.76 71.68
CA ARG A 76 -11.43 -14.59 71.09
C ARG A 76 -11.36 -15.09 69.65
N VAL A 77 -12.43 -15.67 69.11
CA VAL A 77 -12.49 -16.05 67.69
C VAL A 77 -12.34 -14.79 66.82
N ARG A 78 -11.46 -14.87 65.81
CA ARG A 78 -11.20 -13.81 64.83
C ARG A 78 -11.32 -14.35 63.41
N PRO A 79 -11.71 -13.52 62.43
CA PRO A 79 -11.57 -13.88 61.02
C PRO A 79 -10.09 -14.02 60.67
N PHE A 80 -9.79 -14.82 59.65
CA PHE A 80 -8.43 -15.17 59.22
C PHE A 80 -8.19 -14.72 57.77
N TRP A 81 -8.72 -13.54 57.40
CA TRP A 81 -8.59 -12.94 56.06
C TRP A 81 -7.14 -12.89 55.57
N GLY A 82 -6.17 -12.55 56.43
CA GLY A 82 -4.75 -12.52 56.04
C GLY A 82 -4.22 -13.88 55.55
N ARG A 83 -4.59 -14.98 56.20
CA ARG A 83 -4.18 -16.33 55.77
C ARG A 83 -4.94 -16.80 54.54
N ALA A 84 -6.24 -16.49 54.47
CA ALA A 84 -7.05 -16.80 53.29
C ALA A 84 -6.52 -16.05 52.05
N ALA A 85 -6.16 -14.78 52.20
CA ALA A 85 -5.53 -13.97 51.17
C ALA A 85 -4.14 -14.49 50.81
N LEU A 86 -3.35 -14.96 51.78
CA LEU A 86 -2.03 -15.56 51.50
C LEU A 86 -2.14 -16.84 50.66
N TYR A 87 -2.95 -17.82 51.10
CA TYR A 87 -3.09 -19.08 50.35
C TYR A 87 -3.84 -18.88 49.02
N GLY A 88 -4.87 -18.03 49.00
CA GLY A 88 -5.62 -17.65 47.81
C GLY A 88 -4.75 -16.92 46.79
N GLY A 89 -4.05 -15.90 47.24
CA GLY A 89 -3.10 -15.13 46.45
C GLY A 89 -1.97 -16.01 45.91
N ALA A 90 -1.38 -16.87 46.74
CA ALA A 90 -0.31 -17.78 46.30
C ALA A 90 -0.80 -18.80 45.25
N ALA A 91 -1.97 -19.41 45.46
CA ALA A 91 -2.55 -20.34 44.49
C ALA A 91 -2.92 -19.65 43.18
N PHE A 92 -3.54 -18.47 43.26
CA PHE A 92 -3.88 -17.66 42.09
C PHE A 92 -2.61 -17.22 41.33
N LEU A 93 -1.61 -16.70 42.03
CA LEU A 93 -0.33 -16.31 41.45
C LEU A 93 0.37 -17.49 40.78
N SER A 94 0.36 -18.67 41.41
CA SER A 94 0.97 -19.88 40.84
C SER A 94 0.27 -20.31 39.55
N LEU A 95 -1.07 -20.32 39.54
CA LEU A 95 -1.85 -20.65 38.34
C LEU A 95 -1.63 -19.61 37.24
N TYR A 96 -1.59 -18.33 37.60
CA TYR A 96 -1.34 -17.24 36.68
C TYR A 96 0.05 -17.32 36.03
N LEU A 97 1.10 -17.58 36.84
CA LEU A 97 2.46 -17.78 36.34
C LEU A 97 2.56 -19.01 35.43
N ALA A 98 1.95 -20.13 35.83
CA ALA A 98 1.93 -21.34 35.00
C ALA A 98 1.22 -21.10 33.65
N ALA A 99 0.07 -20.41 33.66
CA ALA A 99 -0.66 -20.09 32.44
C ALA A 99 0.11 -19.13 31.53
N THR A 100 0.70 -18.06 32.08
CA THR A 100 1.49 -17.09 31.30
C THR A 100 2.76 -17.71 30.74
N LEU A 101 3.43 -18.62 31.46
CA LEU A 101 4.57 -19.39 30.95
C LEU A 101 4.17 -20.31 29.80
N ALA A 102 3.02 -21.00 29.91
CA ALA A 102 2.50 -21.85 28.84
C ALA A 102 2.19 -21.03 27.57
N VAL A 103 1.52 -19.88 27.73
CA VAL A 103 1.24 -18.96 26.61
C VAL A 103 2.53 -18.41 26.02
N PHE A 104 3.49 -18.01 26.83
CA PHE A 104 4.79 -17.51 26.37
C PHE A 104 5.56 -18.57 25.56
N ALA A 105 5.63 -19.81 26.07
CA ALA A 105 6.25 -20.92 25.36
C ALA A 105 5.57 -21.17 24.01
N PHE A 106 4.23 -21.17 23.98
CA PHE A 106 3.46 -21.31 22.74
C PHE A 106 3.76 -20.19 21.73
N LEU A 107 3.72 -18.92 22.15
CA LEU A 107 4.04 -17.78 21.30
C LEU A 107 5.49 -17.85 20.76
N ARG A 108 6.46 -18.26 21.60
CA ARG A 108 7.84 -18.40 21.16
C ARG A 108 8.01 -19.53 20.14
N THR A 109 7.29 -20.65 20.30
CA THR A 109 7.29 -21.74 19.30
C THR A 109 6.66 -21.32 17.96
N ALA A 110 5.70 -20.41 17.99
CA ALA A 110 5.11 -19.81 16.78
C ALA A 110 5.95 -18.67 16.18
N SER A 111 7.21 -18.49 16.65
CA SER A 111 8.17 -17.49 16.17
C SER A 111 7.77 -16.03 16.41
N TYR A 112 6.94 -15.75 17.43
CA TYR A 112 6.72 -14.37 17.86
C TYR A 112 7.93 -13.85 18.63
N ASP A 113 8.38 -12.63 18.31
CA ASP A 113 9.46 -11.97 19.05
C ASP A 113 8.91 -11.25 20.29
N THR A 114 8.56 -12.04 21.31
CA THR A 114 7.93 -11.53 22.54
C THR A 114 8.85 -11.72 23.75
N SER A 115 8.79 -10.76 24.68
CA SER A 115 9.40 -10.89 26.01
C SER A 115 8.39 -11.53 26.97
N TYR A 116 8.85 -12.27 27.98
CA TYR A 116 7.95 -12.84 28.99
C TYR A 116 7.11 -11.75 29.69
N LEU A 117 7.71 -10.56 29.89
CA LEU A 117 7.03 -9.42 30.49
C LEU A 117 5.83 -8.94 29.68
N THR A 118 5.88 -9.00 28.35
CA THR A 118 4.76 -8.56 27.50
C THR A 118 3.60 -9.55 27.54
N VAL A 119 3.84 -10.82 27.85
CA VAL A 119 2.76 -11.82 28.03
C VAL A 119 2.12 -11.70 29.41
N VAL A 120 2.95 -11.51 30.44
CA VAL A 120 2.50 -11.44 31.85
C VAL A 120 1.84 -10.10 32.17
N TRP A 121 2.17 -9.00 31.51
CA TRP A 121 1.69 -7.68 31.94
C TRP A 121 0.70 -7.07 30.94
N PRO A 122 -0.62 -6.98 31.27
CA PRO A 122 -1.64 -6.48 30.35
C PRO A 122 -1.37 -5.09 29.76
N PRO A 123 -0.80 -4.13 30.51
CA PRO A 123 -0.42 -2.83 29.94
C PRO A 123 0.62 -2.89 28.80
N LEU A 124 1.39 -3.98 28.68
CA LEU A 124 2.37 -4.18 27.59
C LEU A 124 1.81 -5.00 26.42
N TRP A 125 0.52 -5.36 26.41
CA TRP A 125 -0.08 -6.13 25.32
C TRP A 125 -0.12 -5.39 23.98
N SER A 126 0.06 -4.06 23.97
CA SER A 126 0.27 -3.30 22.74
C SER A 126 1.54 -3.74 21.99
N GLU A 127 2.60 -4.13 22.69
CA GLU A 127 3.84 -4.63 22.06
C GLU A 127 3.65 -6.00 21.39
N LEU A 128 2.68 -6.79 21.85
CA LEU A 128 2.30 -8.03 21.19
C LEU A 128 1.73 -7.76 19.79
N ARG A 129 0.97 -6.67 19.61
CA ARG A 129 0.46 -6.26 18.30
C ARG A 129 1.60 -5.89 17.36
N GLY A 130 2.59 -5.14 17.84
CA GLY A 130 3.80 -4.82 17.05
C GLY A 130 4.61 -6.07 16.66
N SER A 131 4.63 -7.09 17.53
CA SER A 131 5.27 -8.38 17.24
C SER A 131 4.50 -9.19 16.20
N GLN A 132 3.17 -9.19 16.27
CA GLN A 132 2.29 -9.80 15.27
C GLN A 132 2.44 -9.12 13.91
N GLU A 133 2.46 -7.79 13.87
CA GLU A 133 2.69 -7.00 12.67
C GLU A 133 4.00 -7.40 11.97
N LYS A 134 5.11 -7.45 12.72
CA LYS A 134 6.42 -7.87 12.19
C LYS A 134 6.40 -9.29 11.64
N LEU A 135 5.75 -10.23 12.33
CA LEU A 135 5.63 -11.61 11.88
C LEU A 135 4.90 -11.69 10.54
N TYR A 136 3.72 -11.06 10.42
CA TYR A 136 2.94 -11.09 9.19
C TYR A 136 3.61 -10.30 8.06
N ALA A 137 4.29 -9.20 8.35
CA ALA A 137 5.07 -8.46 7.36
C ALA A 137 6.23 -9.33 6.81
N THR A 138 6.93 -10.05 7.68
CA THR A 138 8.00 -10.98 7.27
C THR A 138 7.44 -12.13 6.44
N ARG A 139 6.29 -12.69 6.85
CA ARG A 139 5.59 -13.74 6.09
C ARG A 139 5.16 -13.26 4.71
N ALA A 140 4.64 -12.04 4.60
CA ALA A 140 4.29 -11.42 3.32
C ALA A 140 5.52 -11.29 2.41
N GLN A 141 6.65 -10.81 2.94
CA GLN A 141 7.91 -10.69 2.16
C GLN A 141 8.42 -12.06 1.69
N GLN A 142 8.35 -13.09 2.55
CA GLN A 142 8.74 -14.45 2.18
C GLN A 142 7.81 -15.05 1.12
N ALA A 143 6.49 -14.82 1.23
CA ALA A 143 5.51 -15.25 0.24
C ALA A 143 5.76 -14.56 -1.11
N LEU A 144 6.02 -13.25 -1.11
CA LEU A 144 6.40 -12.50 -2.32
C LEU A 144 7.68 -13.03 -2.96
N ALA A 145 8.71 -13.33 -2.16
CA ALA A 145 9.96 -13.91 -2.66
C ALA A 145 9.76 -15.31 -3.29
N LYS A 146 8.75 -16.06 -2.82
CA LYS A 146 8.35 -17.36 -3.38
C LYS A 146 7.38 -17.25 -4.56
N GLY A 147 6.85 -16.05 -4.85
CA GLY A 147 5.80 -15.84 -5.84
C GLY A 147 4.40 -16.27 -5.40
N ASP A 148 4.18 -16.56 -4.10
CA ASP A 148 2.85 -16.86 -3.55
C ASP A 148 2.10 -15.56 -3.22
N TYR A 149 1.48 -14.97 -4.24
CA TYR A 149 0.76 -13.72 -4.11
C TYR A 149 -0.50 -13.82 -3.23
N ALA A 150 -1.14 -14.99 -3.17
CA ALA A 150 -2.34 -15.18 -2.37
C ALA A 150 -2.01 -15.13 -0.87
N GLU A 151 -0.96 -15.85 -0.46
CA GLU A 151 -0.46 -15.79 0.93
C GLU A 151 0.05 -14.39 1.27
N ALA A 152 0.75 -13.72 0.35
CA ALA A 152 1.22 -12.35 0.55
C ALA A 152 0.08 -11.36 0.77
N ILE A 153 -1.00 -11.42 -0.03
CA ILE A 153 -2.17 -10.55 0.11
C ILE A 153 -2.82 -10.76 1.48
N LEU A 154 -3.06 -12.00 1.89
CA LEU A 154 -3.68 -12.31 3.18
C LEU A 154 -2.81 -11.80 4.35
N ALA A 155 -1.50 -12.03 4.29
CA ALA A 155 -0.58 -11.56 5.33
C ALA A 155 -0.54 -10.03 5.41
N LEU A 156 -0.54 -9.33 4.28
CA LEU A 156 -0.58 -7.86 4.24
C LEU A 156 -1.92 -7.29 4.73
N GLN A 157 -3.05 -7.94 4.43
CA GLN A 157 -4.35 -7.57 4.98
C GLN A 157 -4.33 -7.59 6.52
N LEU A 158 -3.80 -8.67 7.12
CA LEU A 158 -3.65 -8.78 8.57
C LEU A 158 -2.72 -7.68 9.14
N VAL A 159 -1.62 -7.36 8.44
CA VAL A 159 -0.74 -6.24 8.84
C VAL A 159 -1.52 -4.92 8.87
N CYS A 160 -2.31 -4.64 7.82
CA CYS A 160 -3.11 -3.42 7.75
C CYS A 160 -4.28 -3.38 8.75
N GLU A 161 -4.83 -4.52 9.14
CA GLU A 161 -5.84 -4.61 10.21
C GLU A 161 -5.24 -4.35 11.59
N ILE A 162 -4.03 -4.87 11.85
CA ILE A 162 -3.32 -4.69 13.11
C ILE A 162 -2.79 -3.25 13.24
N ASN A 163 -2.19 -2.74 12.17
CA ASN A 163 -1.63 -1.39 12.10
C ASN A 163 -2.08 -0.68 10.81
N PRO A 164 -3.20 0.06 10.85
CA PRO A 164 -3.69 0.82 9.70
C PRO A 164 -2.70 1.86 9.17
N GLN A 165 -1.79 2.35 10.02
CA GLN A 165 -0.79 3.36 9.68
C GLN A 165 0.46 2.78 8.99
N ASN A 166 0.55 1.46 8.82
CA ASN A 166 1.67 0.84 8.09
C ASN A 166 1.56 1.13 6.58
N TYR A 167 2.06 2.29 6.18
CA TYR A 167 2.04 2.78 4.80
C TYR A 167 2.68 1.81 3.80
N PRO A 168 3.90 1.27 4.01
CA PRO A 168 4.51 0.34 3.07
C PRO A 168 3.69 -0.93 2.83
N ALA A 169 3.10 -1.50 3.89
CA ALA A 169 2.27 -2.69 3.77
C ALA A 169 0.99 -2.40 3.00
N ALA A 170 0.31 -1.29 3.32
CA ALA A 170 -0.91 -0.87 2.63
C ALA A 170 -0.66 -0.56 1.15
N LEU A 171 0.45 0.11 0.82
CA LEU A 171 0.82 0.41 -0.56
C LEU A 171 1.14 -0.86 -1.36
N THR A 172 1.85 -1.81 -0.74
CA THR A 172 2.14 -3.12 -1.34
C THR A 172 0.85 -3.89 -1.59
N LEU A 173 -0.06 -3.89 -0.62
CA LEU A 173 -1.38 -4.53 -0.74
C LEU A 173 -2.21 -3.92 -1.86
N ALA A 174 -2.23 -2.59 -2.01
CA ALA A 174 -2.94 -1.91 -3.08
C ALA A 174 -2.38 -2.32 -4.46
N THR A 175 -1.05 -2.36 -4.58
CA THR A 175 -0.36 -2.74 -5.82
C THR A 175 -0.62 -4.20 -6.18
N LEU A 176 -0.57 -5.12 -5.22
CA LEU A 176 -0.89 -6.53 -5.46
C LEU A 176 -2.38 -6.73 -5.79
N SER A 177 -3.28 -6.01 -5.14
CA SER A 177 -4.71 -6.04 -5.44
C SER A 177 -4.99 -5.60 -6.88
N GLN A 178 -4.26 -4.58 -7.37
CA GLN A 178 -4.35 -4.14 -8.76
C GLN A 178 -3.92 -5.25 -9.73
N ILE A 179 -2.77 -5.90 -9.47
CA ILE A 179 -2.24 -6.99 -10.30
C ILE A 179 -3.15 -8.23 -10.24
N ALA A 180 -3.78 -8.49 -9.09
CA ALA A 180 -4.73 -9.58 -8.88
C ALA A 180 -6.09 -9.35 -9.57
N GLY A 181 -6.27 -8.24 -10.29
CA GLY A 181 -7.53 -7.91 -10.96
C GLY A 181 -8.63 -7.45 -10.00
N GLN A 182 -8.25 -6.91 -8.83
CA GLN A 182 -9.17 -6.33 -7.84
C GLN A 182 -9.02 -4.80 -7.77
N PRO A 183 -9.33 -4.07 -8.87
CA PRO A 183 -9.08 -2.63 -8.97
C PRO A 183 -9.83 -1.81 -7.93
N TYR A 184 -11.07 -2.19 -7.60
CA TYR A 184 -11.89 -1.50 -6.59
C TYR A 184 -11.30 -1.60 -5.18
N VAL A 185 -10.69 -2.75 -4.84
CA VAL A 185 -10.02 -2.92 -3.54
C VAL A 185 -8.77 -2.04 -3.49
N ALA A 186 -7.98 -2.04 -4.57
CA ALA A 186 -6.80 -1.18 -4.67
C ALA A 186 -7.16 0.31 -4.55
N GLU A 187 -8.21 0.76 -5.24
CA GLU A 187 -8.71 2.14 -5.15
C GLU A 187 -9.14 2.53 -3.74
N HIS A 188 -9.88 1.67 -3.06
CA HIS A 188 -10.29 1.94 -1.68
C HIS A 188 -9.07 2.10 -0.76
N ILE A 189 -8.04 1.27 -0.95
CA ILE A 189 -6.79 1.40 -0.19
C ILE A 189 -6.04 2.68 -0.56
N TYR A 190 -5.93 3.05 -1.84
CA TYR A 190 -5.28 4.30 -2.24
C TYR A 190 -6.02 5.52 -1.71
N ALA A 191 -7.35 5.56 -1.80
CA ALA A 191 -8.16 6.65 -1.26
C ALA A 191 -7.99 6.77 0.26
N ARG A 192 -7.95 5.62 0.98
CA ARG A 192 -7.65 5.60 2.41
C ARG A 192 -6.25 6.13 2.71
N LEU A 193 -5.23 5.68 1.98
CA LEU A 193 -3.85 6.17 2.13
C LEU A 193 -3.72 7.67 1.89
N MET A 194 -4.43 8.20 0.88
CA MET A 194 -4.49 9.64 0.62
C MET A 194 -5.12 10.41 1.79
N HIS A 195 -6.06 9.81 2.52
CA HIS A 195 -6.68 10.45 3.68
C HIS A 195 -5.83 10.34 4.95
N GLU A 196 -5.41 9.12 5.30
CA GLU A 196 -4.81 8.77 6.60
C GLU A 196 -3.33 9.13 6.71
N VAL A 197 -2.60 9.21 5.59
CA VAL A 197 -1.15 9.47 5.57
C VAL A 197 -0.85 10.70 4.70
N PRO A 198 -1.18 11.93 5.18
CA PRO A 198 -1.07 13.14 4.39
C PRO A 198 0.34 13.42 3.87
N GLU A 199 1.38 13.09 4.64
CA GLU A 199 2.77 13.28 4.20
C GLU A 199 3.16 12.42 2.97
N GLN A 200 2.48 11.30 2.74
CA GLN A 200 2.74 10.40 1.62
C GLN A 200 1.76 10.57 0.45
N ARG A 201 0.89 11.59 0.48
CA ARG A 201 -0.09 11.84 -0.60
C ARG A 201 0.55 11.94 -1.98
N PRO A 202 1.59 12.75 -2.22
CA PRO A 202 2.19 12.88 -3.56
C PRO A 202 2.77 11.57 -4.09
N ALA A 203 3.37 10.74 -3.21
CA ALA A 203 3.93 9.45 -3.57
C ALA A 203 2.82 8.44 -3.92
N THR A 204 1.77 8.40 -3.10
CA THR A 204 0.59 7.55 -3.31
C THR A 204 -0.13 7.91 -4.60
N ALA A 205 -0.37 9.20 -4.82
CA ALA A 205 -1.02 9.70 -6.03
C ALA A 205 -0.25 9.30 -7.29
N GLN A 206 1.09 9.29 -7.28
CA GLN A 206 1.88 8.93 -8.46
C GLN A 206 1.81 7.44 -8.82
N ILE A 207 1.64 6.58 -7.83
CA ILE A 207 1.43 5.16 -8.09
C ILE A 207 -0.02 4.96 -8.56
N TRP A 208 -0.96 5.60 -7.88
CA TRP A 208 -2.38 5.50 -8.20
C TRP A 208 -2.70 6.02 -9.60
N ILE A 209 -2.12 7.16 -10.02
CA ILE A 209 -2.36 7.75 -11.34
C ILE A 209 -1.89 6.83 -12.47
N ARG A 210 -0.79 6.08 -12.28
CA ARG A 210 -0.31 5.10 -13.28
C ARG A 210 -1.30 3.95 -13.40
N ALA A 211 -1.83 3.47 -12.28
CA ALA A 211 -2.87 2.43 -12.27
C ALA A 211 -4.18 2.92 -12.92
N LEU A 212 -4.57 4.17 -12.68
CA LEU A 212 -5.72 4.80 -13.30
C LEU A 212 -5.55 4.99 -14.80
N LEU A 213 -4.38 5.48 -15.23
CA LEU A 213 -4.03 5.66 -16.65
C LEU A 213 -4.08 4.31 -17.37
N ALA A 214 -3.46 3.26 -16.82
CA ALA A 214 -3.48 1.94 -17.43
C ALA A 214 -4.92 1.40 -17.63
N ARG A 215 -5.87 1.78 -16.76
CA ARG A 215 -7.29 1.41 -16.88
C ARG A 215 -8.11 2.38 -17.75
N GLY A 216 -7.54 3.51 -18.15
CA GLY A 216 -8.29 4.58 -18.83
C GLY A 216 -9.38 5.21 -17.95
N ASP A 217 -9.23 5.19 -16.61
CA ASP A 217 -10.21 5.74 -15.68
C ASP A 217 -10.04 7.26 -15.53
N TYR A 218 -10.35 7.96 -16.61
CA TYR A 218 -10.22 9.42 -16.71
C TYR A 218 -11.08 10.20 -15.70
N PRO A 219 -12.33 9.78 -15.36
CA PRO A 219 -13.13 10.47 -14.35
C PRO A 219 -12.45 10.60 -12.99
N GLN A 220 -11.71 9.59 -12.55
CA GLN A 220 -10.94 9.64 -11.30
C GLN A 220 -9.61 10.40 -11.44
N ILE A 221 -8.98 10.33 -12.62
CA ILE A 221 -7.74 11.04 -12.91
C ILE A 221 -7.90 12.55 -12.78
N LYS A 222 -8.96 13.12 -13.33
CA LYS A 222 -9.18 14.58 -13.37
C LYS A 222 -9.13 15.25 -12.00
N PRO A 223 -9.99 14.88 -11.01
CA PRO A 223 -9.95 15.50 -9.69
C PRO A 223 -8.64 15.23 -8.95
N LEU A 224 -8.05 14.04 -9.11
CA LEU A 224 -6.76 13.71 -8.50
C LEU A 224 -5.63 14.60 -9.04
N ALA A 225 -5.51 14.73 -10.36
CA ALA A 225 -4.50 15.56 -11.00
C ALA A 225 -4.70 17.05 -10.66
N THR A 226 -5.95 17.55 -10.66
CA THR A 226 -6.26 18.93 -10.25
C THR A 226 -5.84 19.21 -8.81
N ALA A 227 -6.11 18.32 -7.86
CA ALA A 227 -5.67 18.48 -6.47
C ALA A 227 -4.14 18.48 -6.34
N MET A 228 -3.46 17.56 -7.04
CA MET A 228 -2.01 17.42 -6.97
C MET A 228 -1.24 18.57 -7.64
N LEU A 229 -1.86 19.35 -8.55
CA LEU A 229 -1.24 20.56 -9.10
C LEU A 229 -0.93 21.61 -8.02
N SER A 230 -1.79 21.71 -7.01
CA SER A 230 -1.59 22.60 -5.86
C SER A 230 -0.70 21.94 -4.78
N GLU A 231 -0.90 20.64 -4.49
CA GLU A 231 -0.19 19.95 -3.40
C GLU A 231 1.25 19.51 -3.73
N ASP A 232 1.53 19.07 -4.96
CA ASP A 232 2.84 18.55 -5.39
C ASP A 232 3.52 19.49 -6.38
N SER A 233 4.08 20.58 -5.84
CA SER A 233 4.73 21.63 -6.63
C SER A 233 5.94 21.14 -7.44
N GLY A 234 6.59 20.06 -7.03
CA GLY A 234 7.79 19.52 -7.67
C GLY A 234 7.52 18.68 -8.91
N ARG A 235 6.26 18.31 -9.18
CA ARG A 235 5.87 17.45 -10.32
C ARG A 235 4.65 17.97 -11.08
N ARG A 236 4.41 19.29 -11.03
CA ARG A 236 3.27 19.94 -11.69
C ARG A 236 3.16 19.61 -13.17
N GLU A 237 4.28 19.46 -13.86
CA GLU A 237 4.33 19.07 -15.26
C GLU A 237 3.62 17.74 -15.52
N ALA A 238 3.93 16.72 -14.71
CA ALA A 238 3.35 15.39 -14.85
C ALA A 238 1.85 15.41 -14.54
N TRP A 239 1.44 16.16 -13.50
CA TRP A 239 0.03 16.32 -13.14
C TRP A 239 -0.76 17.04 -14.22
N LEU A 240 -0.20 18.14 -14.74
CA LEU A 240 -0.84 18.89 -15.81
C LEU A 240 -0.93 18.04 -17.08
N HIS A 241 0.16 17.39 -17.50
CA HIS A 241 0.15 16.50 -18.66
C HIS A 241 -0.95 15.44 -18.55
N THR A 242 -1.06 14.81 -17.37
CA THR A 242 -2.10 13.81 -17.12
C THR A 242 -3.51 14.40 -17.20
N LEU A 243 -3.73 15.58 -16.63
CA LEU A 243 -5.01 16.28 -16.68
C LEU A 243 -5.39 16.62 -18.12
N LEU A 244 -4.50 17.26 -18.88
CA LEU A 244 -4.73 17.63 -20.29
C LEU A 244 -4.96 16.39 -21.15
N PHE A 245 -4.19 15.32 -20.95
CA PHE A 245 -4.41 14.03 -21.61
C PHE A 245 -5.80 13.47 -21.32
N SER A 246 -6.20 13.40 -20.04
CA SER A 246 -7.52 12.89 -19.65
C SER A 246 -8.68 13.73 -20.20
N ALA A 247 -8.51 15.06 -20.27
CA ALA A 247 -9.49 15.97 -20.85
C ALA A 247 -9.65 15.74 -22.35
N ARG A 248 -8.55 15.53 -23.09
CA ARG A 248 -8.57 15.17 -24.52
C ARG A 248 -9.30 13.86 -24.78
N GLN A 249 -8.97 12.82 -24.02
CA GLN A 249 -9.54 11.48 -24.19
C GLN A 249 -11.05 11.43 -23.93
N THR A 250 -11.53 12.22 -22.97
CA THR A 250 -12.97 12.30 -22.62
C THR A 250 -13.73 13.39 -23.35
N ARG A 251 -13.03 14.34 -23.97
CA ARG A 251 -13.57 15.62 -24.51
C ARG A 251 -14.38 16.43 -23.50
N ASP A 252 -14.16 16.21 -22.21
CA ASP A 252 -14.87 16.91 -21.14
C ASP A 252 -14.00 18.02 -20.54
N GLN A 253 -14.54 19.23 -20.64
CA GLN A 253 -13.91 20.52 -20.34
C GLN A 253 -14.03 20.91 -18.86
N SER A 254 -14.94 20.28 -18.11
CA SER A 254 -15.33 20.71 -16.76
C SER A 254 -14.15 20.81 -15.80
N ALA A 255 -13.19 19.88 -15.88
CA ALA A 255 -12.01 19.89 -15.02
C ALA A 255 -11.06 21.06 -15.30
N LEU A 256 -10.93 21.47 -16.57
CA LEU A 256 -10.11 22.63 -16.97
C LEU A 256 -10.80 23.94 -16.60
N GLU A 257 -12.11 24.03 -16.78
CA GLU A 257 -12.91 25.18 -16.33
C GLU A 257 -12.82 25.34 -14.81
N THR A 258 -12.96 24.23 -14.06
CA THR A 258 -12.78 24.22 -12.60
C THR A 258 -11.39 24.72 -12.20
N LEU A 259 -10.34 24.24 -12.88
CA LEU A 259 -8.96 24.66 -12.64
C LEU A 259 -8.80 26.17 -12.85
N LEU A 260 -9.28 26.70 -13.97
CA LEU A 260 -9.16 28.12 -14.33
C LEU A 260 -9.98 29.04 -13.42
N ASN A 261 -11.12 28.57 -12.88
CA ASN A 261 -12.00 29.37 -12.03
C ASN A 261 -11.60 29.35 -10.55
N HIS A 262 -11.04 28.25 -10.05
CA HIS A 262 -10.81 28.06 -8.62
C HIS A 262 -9.35 28.10 -8.19
N HIS A 263 -8.39 27.90 -9.09
CA HIS A 263 -6.96 27.81 -8.75
C HIS A 263 -6.15 28.96 -9.34
N THR A 264 -6.38 30.18 -8.84
CA THR A 264 -5.68 31.39 -9.28
C THR A 264 -4.24 31.51 -8.73
N ASP A 265 -3.87 30.64 -7.80
CA ASP A 265 -2.55 30.56 -7.14
C ASP A 265 -1.53 29.71 -7.92
N LEU A 266 -1.96 29.02 -8.99
CA LEU A 266 -1.08 28.20 -9.81
C LEU A 266 -0.14 29.06 -10.68
N PRO A 267 1.04 28.53 -11.05
CA PRO A 267 1.94 29.22 -11.98
C PRO A 267 1.25 29.60 -13.28
N GLU A 268 1.59 30.79 -13.82
CA GLU A 268 0.99 31.33 -15.05
C GLU A 268 1.07 30.35 -16.23
N TRP A 269 2.21 29.65 -16.37
CA TRP A 269 2.39 28.65 -17.43
C TRP A 269 1.40 27.48 -17.33
N CYS A 270 0.99 27.07 -16.12
CA CYS A 270 -0.03 26.02 -15.95
C CYS A 270 -1.38 26.50 -16.46
N LEU A 271 -1.78 27.71 -16.07
CA LEU A 271 -3.05 28.31 -16.45
C LEU A 271 -3.11 28.63 -17.94
N GLU A 272 -1.99 29.06 -18.53
CA GLU A 272 -1.86 29.27 -19.98
C GLU A 272 -2.11 27.96 -20.74
N LEU A 273 -1.44 26.87 -20.36
CA LEU A 273 -1.61 25.57 -21.00
C LEU A 273 -3.04 25.01 -20.84
N ALA A 274 -3.63 25.13 -19.65
CA ALA A 274 -5.02 24.73 -19.42
C ALA A 274 -5.99 25.54 -20.30
N ARG A 275 -5.75 26.83 -20.49
CA ARG A 275 -6.55 27.69 -21.37
C ARG A 275 -6.38 27.31 -22.84
N ILE A 276 -5.16 27.02 -23.28
CA ILE A 276 -4.90 26.54 -24.65
C ILE A 276 -5.71 25.26 -24.91
N GLU A 277 -5.60 24.26 -24.02
CA GLU A 277 -6.31 23.00 -24.17
C GLU A 277 -7.84 23.20 -24.17
N LEU A 278 -8.37 24.06 -23.30
CA LEU A 278 -9.79 24.39 -23.27
C LEU A 278 -10.26 24.96 -24.63
N LEU A 279 -9.52 25.90 -25.22
CA LEU A 279 -9.83 26.46 -26.55
C LEU A 279 -9.80 25.38 -27.64
N LEU A 280 -8.87 24.44 -27.58
CA LEU A 280 -8.78 23.34 -28.53
C LEU A 280 -9.98 22.38 -28.40
N LEU A 281 -10.38 22.04 -27.17
CA LEU A 281 -11.57 21.23 -26.90
C LEU A 281 -12.87 21.92 -27.35
N GLN A 282 -12.92 23.26 -27.27
CA GLN A 282 -14.02 24.09 -27.76
C GLN A 282 -14.00 24.29 -29.28
N ARG A 283 -13.02 23.71 -30.00
CA ARG A 283 -12.84 23.85 -31.46
C ARG A 283 -12.59 25.30 -31.89
N HIS A 284 -11.82 26.05 -31.11
CA HIS A 284 -11.34 27.39 -31.44
C HIS A 284 -9.81 27.42 -31.64
N PRO A 285 -9.25 26.63 -32.58
CA PRO A 285 -7.80 26.55 -32.79
C PRO A 285 -7.19 27.90 -33.20
N ASP A 286 -7.95 28.76 -33.89
CA ASP A 286 -7.48 30.09 -34.30
C ASP A 286 -7.21 31.01 -33.10
N GLN A 287 -7.95 30.84 -32.00
CA GLN A 287 -7.72 31.58 -30.75
C GLN A 287 -6.58 30.98 -29.94
N ALA A 288 -6.38 29.66 -30.03
CA ALA A 288 -5.28 28.96 -29.37
C ALA A 288 -3.93 29.22 -30.05
N LEU A 289 -3.91 29.43 -31.37
CA LEU A 289 -2.69 29.53 -32.16
C LEU A 289 -1.73 30.66 -31.70
N PRO A 290 -2.18 31.90 -31.45
CA PRO A 290 -1.30 32.97 -30.95
C PRO A 290 -0.66 32.65 -29.58
N LEU A 291 -1.35 31.85 -28.75
CA LEU A 291 -0.83 31.40 -27.45
C LEU A 291 0.18 30.26 -27.64
N LEU A 292 -0.09 29.34 -28.56
CA LEU A 292 0.81 28.24 -28.89
C LEU A 292 2.13 28.71 -29.51
N THR A 293 2.11 29.76 -30.32
CA THR A 293 3.32 30.31 -30.98
C THR A 293 4.09 31.30 -30.11
N ARG A 294 3.59 31.60 -28.90
CA ARG A 294 4.27 32.54 -27.99
C ARG A 294 5.57 31.95 -27.46
N VAL A 295 6.68 32.58 -27.79
CA VAL A 295 8.00 32.24 -27.25
C VAL A 295 8.18 32.92 -25.89
N HIS A 296 8.40 32.12 -24.86
CA HIS A 296 8.67 32.61 -23.52
C HIS A 296 10.17 32.81 -23.30
N GLY A 297 10.58 34.03 -22.91
CA GLY A 297 11.99 34.35 -22.67
C GLY A 297 12.63 33.50 -21.58
N ARG A 298 11.85 33.16 -20.55
CA ARG A 298 12.18 32.18 -19.50
C ARG A 298 10.93 31.33 -19.26
N PRO A 299 10.79 30.17 -19.91
CA PRO A 299 9.62 29.32 -19.68
C PRO A 299 9.62 28.88 -18.21
N GLY A 300 8.48 29.00 -17.54
CA GLY A 300 8.34 28.59 -16.13
C GLY A 300 8.49 27.09 -15.90
N SER A 301 8.49 26.29 -16.97
CA SER A 301 8.71 24.85 -16.98
C SER A 301 9.20 24.38 -18.36
N PRO A 302 10.08 23.36 -18.46
CA PRO A 302 10.44 22.74 -19.74
C PRO A 302 9.26 22.03 -20.43
N TYR A 303 8.18 21.75 -19.70
CA TYR A 303 6.99 21.11 -20.28
C TYR A 303 6.19 22.06 -21.20
N LEU A 304 6.19 23.36 -20.92
CA LEU A 304 5.53 24.39 -21.74
C LEU A 304 5.97 24.37 -23.22
N PRO A 305 7.26 24.53 -23.54
CA PRO A 305 7.73 24.47 -24.92
C PRO A 305 7.50 23.10 -25.58
N TYR A 306 7.64 22.01 -24.81
CA TYR A 306 7.35 20.66 -25.30
C TYR A 306 5.89 20.53 -25.73
N TYR A 307 4.95 20.95 -24.88
CA TYR A 307 3.52 20.90 -25.14
C TYR A 307 3.13 21.78 -26.33
N GLN A 308 3.65 23.02 -26.39
CA GLN A 308 3.35 23.95 -27.49
C GLN A 308 3.79 23.35 -28.83
N ALA A 309 5.02 22.81 -28.91
CA ALA A 309 5.55 22.20 -30.13
C ALA A 309 4.76 20.94 -30.53
N GLU A 310 4.47 20.05 -29.57
CA GLU A 310 3.64 18.86 -29.82
C GLU A 310 2.27 19.24 -30.36
N THR A 311 1.60 20.18 -29.71
CA THR A 311 0.25 20.61 -30.10
C THR A 311 0.24 21.28 -31.48
N LEU A 312 1.25 22.10 -31.81
CA LEU A 312 1.38 22.69 -33.15
C LEU A 312 1.56 21.61 -34.23
N MET A 313 2.34 20.55 -33.95
CA MET A 313 2.48 19.42 -34.87
C MET A 313 1.15 18.67 -35.06
N ASP A 314 0.40 18.44 -33.98
CA ASP A 314 -0.91 17.78 -34.04
C ASP A 314 -1.94 18.61 -34.82
N LEU A 315 -1.82 19.95 -34.82
CA LEU A 315 -2.61 20.87 -35.65
C LEU A 315 -2.10 21.02 -37.09
N GLY A 316 -1.03 20.30 -37.46
CA GLY A 316 -0.40 20.38 -38.78
C GLY A 316 0.35 21.69 -39.06
N ARG A 317 0.71 22.46 -38.03
CA ARG A 317 1.46 23.72 -38.13
C ARG A 317 2.96 23.47 -37.97
N PHE A 318 3.52 22.68 -38.88
CA PHE A 318 4.91 22.19 -38.78
C PHE A 318 5.98 23.28 -38.81
N GLU A 319 5.80 24.33 -39.62
CA GLU A 319 6.74 25.47 -39.69
C GLU A 319 6.79 26.20 -38.34
N ALA A 320 5.63 26.53 -37.78
CA ALA A 320 5.54 27.17 -36.47
C ALA A 320 6.13 26.30 -35.36
N ALA A 321 5.92 24.98 -35.41
CA ALA A 321 6.55 24.05 -34.47
C ALA A 321 8.08 24.03 -34.59
N SER A 322 8.60 24.03 -35.82
CA SER A 322 10.03 24.11 -36.12
C SER A 322 10.65 25.39 -35.57
N ASP A 323 10.04 26.54 -35.86
CA ASP A 323 10.48 27.85 -35.38
C ASP A 323 10.48 27.90 -33.86
N LEU A 324 9.46 27.32 -33.22
CA LEU A 324 9.35 27.26 -31.77
C LEU A 324 10.45 26.40 -31.14
N ILE A 325 10.70 25.19 -31.68
CA ILE A 325 11.77 24.30 -31.22
C ILE A 325 13.13 24.99 -31.33
N ASN A 326 13.38 25.66 -32.45
CA ASN A 326 14.62 26.41 -32.69
C ASN A 326 14.76 27.63 -31.75
N ALA A 327 13.66 28.36 -31.52
CA ALA A 327 13.63 29.53 -30.65
C ALA A 327 13.88 29.19 -29.17
N TYR A 328 13.36 28.05 -28.70
CA TYR A 328 13.68 27.57 -27.35
C TYR A 328 15.11 27.04 -27.26
N GLY A 329 15.66 26.48 -28.35
CA GLY A 329 17.08 26.12 -28.45
C GLY A 329 17.55 25.27 -27.27
N SER A 330 18.55 25.75 -26.53
CA SER A 330 19.13 25.08 -25.36
C SER A 330 18.26 25.10 -24.09
N ARG A 331 17.09 25.72 -24.12
CA ARG A 331 16.15 25.77 -22.98
C ARG A 331 15.35 24.49 -22.82
N LEU A 332 15.20 23.72 -23.90
CA LEU A 332 14.64 22.38 -23.86
C LEU A 332 15.75 21.39 -23.48
N PRO A 333 15.45 20.34 -22.68
CA PRO A 333 16.35 19.20 -22.55
C PRO A 333 16.72 18.67 -23.95
N LEU A 334 18.00 18.43 -24.17
CA LEU A 334 18.53 18.06 -25.50
C LEU A 334 17.84 16.82 -26.08
N GLU A 335 17.56 15.83 -25.23
CA GLU A 335 16.85 14.61 -25.58
C GLU A 335 15.40 14.90 -26.04
N GLU A 336 14.67 15.74 -25.31
CA GLU A 336 13.28 16.11 -25.65
C GLU A 336 13.21 16.92 -26.93
N ALA A 337 14.12 17.89 -27.10
CA ALA A 337 14.23 18.65 -28.33
C ALA A 337 14.51 17.75 -29.54
N ALA A 338 15.36 16.72 -29.37
CA ALA A 338 15.66 15.75 -30.42
C ALA A 338 14.45 14.87 -30.76
N PHE A 339 13.67 14.39 -29.78
CA PHE A 339 12.43 13.66 -30.06
C PHE A 339 11.37 14.54 -30.75
N LEU A 340 11.26 15.81 -30.37
CA LEU A 340 10.38 16.77 -31.07
C LEU A 340 10.84 16.97 -32.52
N ARG A 341 12.14 17.11 -32.77
CA ARG A 341 12.71 17.18 -34.13
C ARG A 341 12.44 15.91 -34.93
N LEU A 342 12.63 14.73 -34.35
CA LEU A 342 12.32 13.46 -35.02
C LEU A 342 10.85 13.38 -35.44
N ARG A 343 9.92 13.75 -34.55
CA ARG A 343 8.49 13.81 -34.88
C ARG A 343 8.19 14.81 -35.98
N LEU A 344 8.81 15.98 -35.94
CA LEU A 344 8.68 17.00 -36.97
C LEU A 344 9.19 16.49 -38.33
N PHE A 345 10.37 15.87 -38.36
CA PHE A 345 10.96 15.31 -39.57
C PHE A 345 10.11 14.19 -40.15
N GLU A 346 9.55 13.33 -39.29
CA GLU A 346 8.62 12.29 -39.71
C GLU A 346 7.35 12.88 -40.32
N ALA A 347 6.72 13.84 -39.64
CA ALA A 347 5.49 14.47 -40.11
C ALA A 347 5.69 15.18 -41.48
N GLN A 348 6.86 15.77 -41.70
CA GLN A 348 7.25 16.39 -42.97
C GLN A 348 7.88 15.42 -43.98
N LYS A 349 8.04 14.14 -43.63
CA LYS A 349 8.69 13.10 -44.45
C LYS A 349 10.15 13.42 -44.84
N TRP A 350 10.88 14.12 -43.98
CA TRP A 350 12.30 14.45 -44.15
C TRP A 350 13.21 13.30 -43.69
N THR A 351 13.13 12.18 -44.40
CA THR A 351 13.85 10.94 -44.05
C THR A 351 15.37 11.09 -43.98
N SER A 352 15.96 12.02 -44.74
CA SER A 352 17.40 12.29 -44.74
C SER A 352 17.90 12.91 -43.42
N LEU A 353 17.04 13.60 -42.68
CA LEU A 353 17.41 14.25 -41.40
C LEU A 353 17.15 13.34 -40.19
N MET A 354 16.28 12.32 -40.34
CA MET A 354 15.96 11.40 -39.25
C MET A 354 17.18 10.57 -38.81
N GLY A 355 17.98 10.07 -39.76
CA GLY A 355 19.14 9.22 -39.47
C GLY A 355 20.15 9.90 -38.53
N PRO A 356 20.69 11.08 -38.88
CA PRO A 356 21.64 11.80 -38.03
C PRO A 356 21.08 12.18 -36.65
N GLU A 357 19.83 12.61 -36.57
CA GLU A 357 19.20 12.97 -35.29
C GLU A 357 19.02 11.73 -34.39
N TYR A 358 18.65 10.61 -35.00
CA TYR A 358 18.54 9.33 -34.33
C TYR A 358 19.90 8.82 -33.83
N ASP A 359 20.95 8.91 -34.66
CA ASP A 359 22.32 8.53 -34.27
C ASP A 359 22.86 9.44 -33.16
N ASN A 360 22.50 10.73 -33.17
CA ASN A 360 22.79 11.65 -32.09
C ASN A 360 22.09 11.24 -30.79
N LEU A 361 20.80 10.89 -30.83
CA LEU A 361 20.08 10.38 -29.66
C LEU A 361 20.67 9.06 -29.14
N LEU A 362 21.02 8.15 -30.05
CA LEU A 362 21.74 6.94 -29.71
C LEU A 362 23.17 7.21 -29.27
N SER A 363 23.73 8.41 -29.30
CA SER A 363 25.06 8.65 -28.73
C SER A 363 25.02 8.80 -27.20
N TYR A 364 23.90 9.24 -26.65
CA TYR A 364 23.72 9.45 -25.22
C TYR A 364 23.71 8.15 -24.40
N PRO A 365 24.05 8.19 -23.11
CA PRO A 365 23.89 7.05 -22.20
C PRO A 365 22.44 6.54 -22.20
N MET A 366 22.25 5.22 -22.29
CA MET A 366 20.92 4.61 -22.36
C MET A 366 20.25 4.58 -20.98
N THR A 367 19.75 5.71 -20.53
CA THR A 367 19.01 5.84 -19.27
C THR A 367 17.61 5.20 -19.36
N PRO A 368 16.98 4.82 -18.24
CA PRO A 368 15.59 4.36 -18.21
C PRO A 368 14.61 5.31 -18.92
N ARG A 369 14.77 6.62 -18.72
CA ARG A 369 13.93 7.64 -19.35
C ARG A 369 14.11 7.65 -20.86
N LEU A 370 15.35 7.68 -21.33
CA LEU A 370 15.64 7.67 -22.77
C LEU A 370 15.12 6.39 -23.44
N ALA A 371 15.29 5.24 -22.79
CA ALA A 371 14.75 3.97 -23.28
C ALA A 371 13.22 3.98 -23.35
N ALA A 372 12.52 4.52 -22.34
CA ALA A 372 11.07 4.68 -22.35
C ALA A 372 10.59 5.61 -23.47
N GLN A 373 11.28 6.74 -23.70
CA GLN A 373 10.97 7.68 -24.78
C GLN A 373 11.17 7.04 -26.17
N PHE A 374 12.25 6.27 -26.36
CA PHE A 374 12.44 5.50 -27.60
C PHE A 374 11.30 4.49 -27.81
N CYS A 375 10.94 3.73 -26.78
CA CYS A 375 9.83 2.77 -26.90
C CYS A 375 8.51 3.47 -27.23
N ALA A 376 8.22 4.59 -26.57
CA ALA A 376 7.05 5.41 -26.87
C ALA A 376 7.06 5.92 -28.32
N TRP A 377 8.22 6.39 -28.81
CA TRP A 377 8.39 6.81 -30.21
C TRP A 377 8.14 5.65 -31.19
N PHE A 378 8.75 4.47 -30.99
CA PHE A 378 8.56 3.31 -31.87
C PHE A 378 7.12 2.78 -31.88
N ILE A 379 6.41 2.87 -30.77
CA ILE A 379 5.00 2.45 -30.71
C ILE A 379 4.12 3.42 -31.50
N ARG A 380 4.41 4.74 -31.43
CA ARG A 380 3.70 5.77 -32.20
C ARG A 380 4.04 5.70 -33.69
N SER A 381 5.30 5.48 -33.99
CA SER A 381 5.93 5.64 -35.30
C SER A 381 6.84 4.44 -35.61
N PRO A 382 6.27 3.29 -36.03
CA PRO A 382 7.05 2.08 -36.19
C PRO A 382 8.06 2.17 -37.34
N ASP A 383 9.35 2.06 -37.01
CA ASP A 383 10.47 1.95 -37.95
C ASP A 383 11.33 0.75 -37.55
N ALA A 384 11.30 -0.31 -38.37
CA ALA A 384 12.04 -1.54 -38.10
C ALA A 384 13.56 -1.36 -38.15
N ALA A 385 14.08 -0.51 -39.05
CA ALA A 385 15.52 -0.30 -39.20
C ALA A 385 16.08 0.54 -38.04
N ALA A 386 15.37 1.60 -37.65
CA ALA A 386 15.71 2.35 -36.44
C ALA A 386 15.57 1.47 -35.19
N PHE A 387 14.47 0.72 -35.04
CA PHE A 387 14.31 -0.19 -33.89
C PHE A 387 15.44 -1.20 -33.79
N THR A 388 15.93 -1.68 -34.94
CA THR A 388 17.03 -2.64 -34.97
C THR A 388 18.27 -2.09 -34.28
N ARG A 389 18.66 -0.85 -34.60
CA ARG A 389 19.80 -0.15 -33.99
C ARG A 389 19.58 0.14 -32.50
N TYR A 390 18.37 0.57 -32.13
CA TYR A 390 18.01 0.82 -30.73
C TYR A 390 18.14 -0.45 -29.89
N ALA A 391 17.55 -1.56 -30.33
CA ALA A 391 17.54 -2.79 -29.55
C ALA A 391 18.95 -3.37 -29.38
N GLU A 392 19.81 -3.28 -30.40
CA GLU A 392 21.23 -3.65 -30.26
C GLU A 392 21.97 -2.80 -29.21
N ARG A 393 21.72 -1.48 -29.21
CA ARG A 393 22.28 -0.59 -28.19
C ARG A 393 21.70 -0.89 -26.81
N PHE A 394 20.40 -1.13 -26.71
CA PHE A 394 19.73 -1.44 -25.44
C PHE A 394 20.24 -2.75 -24.85
N GLN A 395 20.47 -3.78 -25.65
CA GLN A 395 21.05 -5.04 -25.17
C GLN A 395 22.50 -4.88 -24.66
N ARG A 396 23.30 -4.01 -25.30
CA ARG A 396 24.71 -3.80 -24.92
C ARG A 396 24.92 -2.82 -23.76
N HIS A 397 24.13 -1.75 -23.73
CA HIS A 397 24.35 -0.59 -22.85
C HIS A 397 23.11 -0.19 -22.06
N GLY A 398 21.99 -0.87 -22.23
CA GLY A 398 20.79 -0.64 -21.44
C GLY A 398 20.93 -1.15 -20.00
N PRO A 399 19.99 -0.77 -19.13
CA PRO A 399 20.02 -1.18 -17.74
C PRO A 399 19.82 -2.70 -17.60
N PRO A 400 20.52 -3.37 -16.66
CA PRO A 400 20.33 -4.78 -16.41
C PRO A 400 18.88 -5.06 -15.97
N LEU A 401 18.36 -6.24 -16.29
CA LEU A 401 17.04 -6.66 -15.88
C LEU A 401 16.95 -6.82 -14.36
N SER A 402 16.06 -6.07 -13.74
CA SER A 402 15.71 -6.07 -12.32
C SER A 402 14.21 -5.83 -12.15
N SER A 403 13.70 -5.90 -10.92
CA SER A 403 12.30 -5.52 -10.61
C SER A 403 11.96 -4.11 -11.10
N ASP A 404 12.93 -3.20 -10.99
CA ASP A 404 12.74 -1.77 -11.26
C ASP A 404 12.82 -1.46 -12.76
N THR A 405 13.58 -2.27 -13.52
CA THR A 405 13.78 -2.08 -14.96
C THR A 405 12.90 -2.99 -15.80
N LEU A 406 12.23 -3.98 -15.21
CA LEU A 406 11.25 -4.85 -15.87
C LEU A 406 10.23 -4.09 -16.74
N PRO A 407 9.66 -2.94 -16.31
CA PRO A 407 8.75 -2.16 -17.16
C PRO A 407 9.38 -1.72 -18.49
N LEU A 408 10.68 -1.45 -18.51
CA LEU A 408 11.39 -1.09 -19.74
C LEU A 408 11.48 -2.28 -20.69
N TYR A 409 11.73 -3.48 -20.18
CA TYR A 409 11.76 -4.68 -21.02
C TYR A 409 10.39 -4.99 -21.61
N HIS A 410 9.30 -4.77 -20.85
CA HIS A 410 7.94 -4.82 -21.40
C HIS A 410 7.74 -3.75 -22.49
N ALA A 411 8.18 -2.52 -22.27
CA ALA A 411 8.09 -1.46 -23.26
C ALA A 411 8.88 -1.77 -24.55
N THR A 412 10.11 -2.28 -24.42
CA THR A 412 10.94 -2.70 -25.56
C THR A 412 10.31 -3.86 -26.31
N TYR A 413 9.68 -4.80 -25.60
CA TYR A 413 8.89 -5.87 -26.23
C TYR A 413 7.72 -5.29 -27.05
N LEU A 414 6.94 -4.37 -26.49
CA LEU A 414 5.82 -3.76 -27.21
C LEU A 414 6.28 -2.93 -28.41
N ALA A 415 7.43 -2.26 -28.30
CA ALA A 415 8.06 -1.56 -29.43
C ALA A 415 8.52 -2.54 -30.53
N ALA A 416 9.10 -3.69 -30.17
CA ALA A 416 9.47 -4.73 -31.14
C ALA A 416 8.25 -5.24 -31.92
N ILE A 417 7.15 -5.50 -31.20
CA ILE A 417 5.88 -5.91 -31.78
C ILE A 417 5.32 -4.82 -32.71
N ALA A 418 5.32 -3.55 -32.28
CA ALA A 418 4.87 -2.43 -33.11
C ALA A 418 5.68 -2.32 -34.42
N CYS A 419 6.99 -2.53 -34.35
CA CYS A 419 7.92 -2.56 -35.49
C CYS A 419 7.92 -3.87 -36.29
N LYS A 420 7.09 -4.86 -35.92
CA LYS A 420 6.99 -6.19 -36.55
C LYS A 420 8.27 -7.02 -36.49
N ASP A 421 9.14 -6.76 -35.53
CA ASP A 421 10.33 -7.57 -35.26
C ASP A 421 9.97 -8.72 -34.30
N THR A 422 9.34 -9.76 -34.85
CA THR A 422 8.83 -10.90 -34.06
C THR A 422 9.94 -11.71 -33.42
N ALA A 423 11.12 -11.80 -34.06
CA ALA A 423 12.26 -12.53 -33.54
C ALA A 423 12.77 -11.93 -32.22
N ARG A 424 12.96 -10.60 -32.19
CA ARG A 424 13.40 -9.91 -30.96
C ARG A 424 12.30 -9.84 -29.91
N ALA A 425 11.04 -9.72 -30.33
CA ALA A 425 9.92 -9.80 -29.40
C ALA A 425 9.92 -11.15 -28.65
N GLU A 426 10.15 -12.27 -29.33
CA GLU A 426 10.24 -13.59 -28.68
C GLU A 426 11.47 -13.73 -27.76
N GLU A 427 12.62 -13.19 -28.16
CA GLU A 427 13.82 -13.15 -27.31
C GLU A 427 13.56 -12.38 -26.01
N LEU A 428 12.92 -11.21 -26.10
CA LEU A 428 12.55 -10.38 -24.95
C LEU A 428 11.51 -11.09 -24.08
N ALA A 429 10.48 -11.69 -24.67
CA ALA A 429 9.47 -12.45 -23.95
C ALA A 429 10.07 -13.65 -23.19
N GLY A 430 11.02 -14.37 -23.80
CA GLY A 430 11.76 -15.45 -23.16
C GLY A 430 12.62 -14.94 -21.99
N THR A 431 13.22 -13.76 -22.12
CA THR A 431 14.00 -13.11 -21.05
C THR A 431 13.10 -12.68 -19.88
N ILE A 432 11.95 -12.06 -20.17
CA ILE A 432 10.94 -11.70 -19.17
C ILE A 432 10.44 -12.95 -18.43
N THR A 433 10.07 -14.00 -19.17
CA THR A 433 9.54 -15.25 -18.60
C THR A 433 10.53 -15.93 -17.67
N ARG A 434 11.83 -15.94 -18.03
CA ARG A 434 12.90 -16.47 -17.16
C ARG A 434 13.06 -15.67 -15.88
N PHE A 435 12.90 -14.35 -15.94
CA PHE A 435 13.07 -13.48 -14.78
C PHE A 435 11.88 -13.52 -13.82
N THR A 436 10.66 -13.47 -14.34
CA THR A 436 9.45 -13.41 -13.50
C THR A 436 8.97 -14.78 -13.01
N ALA A 437 9.50 -15.87 -13.58
CA ALA A 437 8.96 -17.23 -13.43
C ALA A 437 7.45 -17.35 -13.79
N ALA A 438 6.88 -16.30 -14.38
CA ALA A 438 5.49 -16.22 -14.82
C ALA A 438 5.48 -16.20 -16.35
N ASN A 439 4.46 -16.82 -16.94
CA ASN A 439 4.28 -16.78 -18.38
C ASN A 439 4.09 -15.31 -18.81
N ALA A 440 4.87 -14.85 -19.79
CA ALA A 440 4.74 -13.53 -20.44
C ALA A 440 3.39 -13.35 -21.20
N LYS A 441 2.34 -14.06 -20.79
CA LYS A 441 1.01 -14.08 -21.38
C LYS A 441 0.35 -12.70 -21.39
N ALA A 442 0.45 -11.95 -20.30
CA ALA A 442 -0.16 -10.61 -20.22
C ALA A 442 0.49 -9.64 -21.23
N VAL A 443 1.82 -9.58 -21.26
CA VAL A 443 2.54 -8.71 -22.20
C VAL A 443 2.35 -9.15 -23.65
N ARG A 444 2.30 -10.47 -23.91
CA ARG A 444 1.96 -11.01 -25.23
C ARG A 444 0.56 -10.61 -25.67
N ALA A 445 -0.44 -10.75 -24.80
CA ALA A 445 -1.80 -10.36 -25.08
C ALA A 445 -1.92 -8.86 -25.38
N VAL A 446 -1.22 -7.99 -24.63
CA VAL A 446 -1.16 -6.55 -24.96
C VAL A 446 -0.49 -6.32 -26.32
N GLY A 447 0.60 -7.02 -26.63
CA GLY A 447 1.24 -6.96 -27.96
C GLY A 447 0.31 -7.37 -29.10
N ASP A 448 -0.44 -8.45 -28.94
CA ASP A 448 -1.41 -8.91 -29.93
C ASP A 448 -2.52 -7.87 -30.16
N LEU A 449 -3.03 -7.26 -29.09
CA LEU A 449 -4.01 -6.17 -29.20
C LEU A 449 -3.45 -4.94 -29.94
N LEU A 450 -2.16 -4.60 -29.73
CA LEU A 450 -1.50 -3.52 -30.45
C LEU A 450 -1.41 -3.80 -31.97
N LEU A 451 -1.16 -5.05 -32.36
CA LEU A 451 -1.12 -5.45 -33.77
C LEU A 451 -2.51 -5.45 -34.42
N GLN A 452 -3.52 -5.90 -33.68
CA GLN A 452 -4.88 -6.07 -34.20
C GLN A 452 -5.67 -4.75 -34.25
N GLY A 453 -5.21 -3.71 -33.54
CA GLY A 453 -5.94 -2.45 -33.41
C GLY A 453 -7.17 -2.59 -32.52
N ALA A 454 -6.99 -3.21 -31.35
CA ALA A 454 -8.06 -3.49 -30.41
C ALA A 454 -8.80 -2.23 -29.93
N GLY A 455 -10.08 -2.42 -29.59
CA GLY A 455 -10.86 -1.38 -28.94
C GLY A 455 -10.33 -1.02 -27.55
N GLN A 456 -10.45 0.25 -27.16
CA GLN A 456 -9.97 0.81 -25.89
C GLN A 456 -10.41 0.01 -24.65
N GLN A 457 -11.58 -0.62 -24.69
CA GLN A 457 -12.11 -1.46 -23.59
C GLN A 457 -11.31 -2.75 -23.34
N GLN A 458 -10.74 -3.38 -24.37
CA GLN A 458 -9.93 -4.59 -24.19
C GLN A 458 -8.54 -4.22 -23.64
N LEU A 459 -8.01 -3.11 -24.12
CA LEU A 459 -6.73 -2.58 -23.67
C LEU A 459 -6.79 -2.18 -22.18
N SER A 460 -7.86 -1.52 -21.73
CA SER A 460 -8.01 -1.12 -20.32
C SER A 460 -8.08 -2.29 -19.32
N GLN A 461 -8.45 -3.49 -19.78
CA GLN A 461 -8.47 -4.69 -18.94
C GLN A 461 -7.10 -5.35 -18.80
N LEU A 462 -6.27 -5.31 -19.85
CA LEU A 462 -4.98 -6.01 -19.88
C LEU A 462 -3.79 -5.12 -19.53
N LEU A 463 -3.84 -3.84 -19.89
CA LEU A 463 -2.75 -2.90 -19.63
C LEU A 463 -2.37 -2.78 -18.13
N PRO A 464 -3.31 -2.84 -17.16
CA PRO A 464 -2.96 -2.83 -15.74
C PRO A 464 -2.13 -4.03 -15.27
N LEU A 465 -2.17 -5.15 -16.01
CA LEU A 465 -1.43 -6.36 -15.69
C LEU A 465 0.01 -6.32 -16.19
N VAL A 466 0.36 -5.33 -17.01
CA VAL A 466 1.69 -5.18 -17.60
C VAL A 466 2.29 -3.88 -17.07
N PRO A 467 3.27 -3.91 -16.16
CA PRO A 467 3.91 -2.69 -15.70
C PRO A 467 4.67 -2.06 -16.86
N LEU A 468 4.38 -0.79 -17.14
CA LEU A 468 4.94 -0.02 -18.24
C LEU A 468 5.36 1.38 -17.76
N PRO A 469 6.37 1.99 -18.41
CA PRO A 469 6.66 3.41 -18.25
C PRO A 469 5.45 4.26 -18.65
N VAL A 470 5.30 5.42 -18.00
CA VAL A 470 4.12 6.28 -18.19
C VAL A 470 4.04 6.83 -19.62
N GLU A 471 5.18 7.13 -20.23
CA GLU A 471 5.32 7.61 -21.60
C GLU A 471 4.75 6.59 -22.59
N VAL A 472 4.98 5.30 -22.32
CA VAL A 472 4.49 4.19 -23.14
C VAL A 472 2.99 4.01 -22.94
N ILE A 473 2.50 4.14 -21.70
CA ILE A 473 1.05 4.09 -21.40
C ILE A 473 0.31 5.19 -22.18
N TYR A 474 0.81 6.42 -22.17
CA TYR A 474 0.19 7.50 -22.95
C TYR A 474 0.11 7.18 -24.43
N VAL A 475 1.22 6.77 -25.07
CA VAL A 475 1.21 6.48 -26.51
C VAL A 475 0.30 5.30 -26.85
N VAL A 476 0.28 4.27 -26.00
CA VAL A 476 -0.59 3.09 -26.18
C VAL A 476 -2.07 3.49 -26.12
N LEU A 477 -2.45 4.40 -25.23
CA LEU A 477 -3.83 4.90 -25.08
C LEU A 477 -4.20 5.97 -26.12
N ASP A 478 -3.24 6.75 -26.59
CA ASP A 478 -3.42 7.83 -27.57
C ASP A 478 -3.55 7.30 -29.01
N ARG A 479 -3.19 6.04 -29.23
CA ARG A 479 -3.20 5.45 -30.56
C ARG A 479 -4.64 5.46 -31.12
N PRO A 480 -4.86 6.06 -32.31
CA PRO A 480 -6.18 6.07 -32.90
C PRO A 480 -6.63 4.62 -33.14
N THR A 481 -7.84 4.29 -32.68
CA THR A 481 -8.44 2.98 -32.94
C THR A 481 -8.51 2.79 -34.45
N ALA A 482 -7.88 1.74 -34.96
CA ALA A 482 -7.98 1.41 -36.36
C ALA A 482 -9.47 1.23 -36.70
N PRO A 483 -9.97 1.77 -37.83
CA PRO A 483 -11.34 1.55 -38.23
C PRO A 483 -11.59 0.05 -38.28
N ALA A 484 -12.62 -0.43 -37.58
CA ALA A 484 -12.94 -1.85 -37.51
C ALA A 484 -12.95 -2.42 -38.93
N ARG A 485 -12.07 -3.39 -39.21
CA ARG A 485 -12.10 -4.11 -40.48
C ARG A 485 -13.50 -4.70 -40.60
N LYS A 486 -14.26 -4.27 -41.62
CA LYS A 486 -15.55 -4.89 -41.93
C LYS A 486 -15.31 -6.39 -42.12
N PRO A 487 -16.10 -7.25 -41.45
CA PRO A 487 -15.93 -8.70 -41.49
C PRO A 487 -16.03 -9.25 -42.91
#